data_AF-A0AAI9RM96-F1
#
_entry.id   AF-A0AAI9RM96-F1
#
_cell.length_a   1.000
_cell.length_b   1.000
_cell.length_c   1.000
_cell.angle_alpha   90.00
_cell.angle_beta   90.00
_cell.angle_gamma   90.00
#
_symmetry.space_group_name_H-M   'P 1'
#
loop_
_entity.id
_entity.type
_entity.pdbx_description
1 polymer ?
#
loop_
_entity_poly.entity_id
_entity_poly.type
_entity_poly.pdbx_seq_one_letter_code
_entity_poly.pdbx_strand_id
1 'polypeptide(L)' 'MRTKLGTALDIFILVIGPWIVYSRIIEMMQSGVSVYPMISVVIVTVAVIFSIYNLYLLAVRRQQNNMKK' A
#
# COMPACT_ATOMS: atom_id res chain seq x y z
N MET A 1 -13.57 4.17 -15.58
CA MET A 1 -13.86 5.14 -14.51
C MET A 1 -13.13 4.72 -13.24
N ARG A 2 -12.00 5.36 -12.87
CA ARG A 2 -11.38 5.11 -11.55
C ARG A 2 -12.34 5.68 -10.51
N THR A 3 -12.98 4.82 -9.73
CA THR A 3 -13.93 5.26 -8.71
C THR A 3 -13.15 5.94 -7.58
N LYS A 4 -13.76 6.93 -6.91
CA LYS A 4 -13.21 7.53 -5.68
C LYS A 4 -12.82 6.44 -4.65
N LEU A 5 -13.50 5.30 -4.71
CA LEU A 5 -13.28 4.10 -3.91
C LEU A 5 -11.88 3.48 -4.12
N GLY A 6 -11.39 3.39 -5.35
CA GLY A 6 -10.04 2.86 -5.61
C GLY A 6 -8.93 3.73 -5.01
N THR A 7 -9.10 5.05 -5.03
CA THR A 7 -8.14 5.97 -4.40
C THR A 7 -8.21 5.90 -2.87
N ALA A 8 -9.42 5.76 -2.30
CA ALA A 8 -9.61 5.56 -0.87
C ALA A 8 -8.98 4.25 -0.38
N LEU A 9 -9.10 3.17 -1.17
CA LEU A 9 -8.44 1.89 -0.91
C LEU A 9 -6.91 2.02 -0.91
N ASP A 10 -6.34 2.72 -1.90
CA ASP A 10 -4.88 2.95 -1.96
C ASP A 10 -4.38 3.70 -0.71
N ILE A 11 -5.13 4.71 -0.26
CA ILE A 11 -4.81 5.47 0.97
C ILE A 11 -4.94 4.58 2.21
N PHE A 12 -5.98 3.76 2.29
CA PHE A 12 -6.19 2.83 3.39
C PHE A 12 -5.03 1.82 3.50
N ILE A 13 -4.59 1.26 2.37
CA ILE A 13 -3.44 0.35 2.29
C ILE A 13 -2.16 1.05 2.76
N LEU A 14 -1.96 2.32 2.41
CA LEU A 14 -0.79 3.09 2.87
C LEU A 14 -0.72 3.28 4.38
N VAL A 15 -1.88 3.43 5.05
CA VAL A 15 -1.93 3.63 6.50
C VAL A 15 -1.77 2.29 7.24
N ILE A 16 -2.43 1.24 6.75
CA ILE A 16 -2.52 -0.03 7.47
C ILE A 16 -1.42 -1.01 7.06
N GLY A 17 -0.89 -0.91 5.84
CA GLY A 17 0.19 -1.77 5.34
C GLY A 17 1.42 -1.80 6.25
N PRO A 18 1.97 -0.64 6.67
CA PRO A 18 3.09 -0.60 7.62
C PRO A 18 2.78 -1.28 8.95
N TRP A 19 1.56 -1.11 9.45
CA TRP A 19 1.11 -1.75 10.69
C TRP A 19 1.04 -3.28 10.56
N ILE A 20 0.51 -3.80 9.44
CA ILE A 20 0.46 -5.24 9.18
C ILE A 20 1.88 -5.81 9.08
N VAL A 21 2.79 -5.14 8.39
CA VAL A 21 4.17 -5.61 8.28
C VAL A 21 4.83 -5.65 9.66
N TYR A 22 4.65 -4.60 10.47
CA TYR A 22 5.19 -4.54 11.83
C TYR A 22 4.68 -5.70 12.70
N SER A 23 3.36 -5.95 12.72
CA SER A 23 2.79 -7.03 13.54
C SER A 23 3.30 -8.41 13.13
N ARG A 24 3.44 -8.66 11.82
CA ARG A 24 4.01 -9.92 11.31
C ARG A 24 5.49 -10.08 11.64
N ILE A 25 6.26 -9.00 11.65
CA ILE A 25 7.66 -9.03 12.10
C ILE A 25 7.74 -9.43 13.58
N ILE A 26 6.94 -8.81 14.44
CA ILE A 26 6.90 -9.15 15.87
C ILE A 26 6.48 -10.62 16.08
N GLU A 27 5.48 -11.10 15.34
CA GLU A 27 5.05 -12.49 15.37
C GLU A 27 6.18 -13.46 14.98
N MET A 28 6.96 -13.14 13.94
CA MET A 28 8.12 -13.94 13.53
C MET A 28 9.24 -13.91 14.58
N MET A 29 9.40 -12.80 15.30
CA MET A 29 10.39 -12.71 16.39
C MET A 29 9.99 -13.57 17.60
N GLN A 30 8.70 -13.68 17.90
CA GLN A 30 8.20 -14.41 19.07
C GLN A 30 8.00 -15.90 18.80
N SER A 31 7.46 -16.24 17.64
CA SER A 31 7.02 -17.60 17.29
C SER A 31 7.99 -18.33 16.34
N GLY A 32 9.07 -17.64 15.94
CA GLY A 32 10.01 -18.11 14.91
C GLY A 32 9.56 -17.76 13.49
N VAL A 33 10.52 -17.75 12.56
CA VAL A 33 10.25 -17.46 11.15
C VAL A 33 9.40 -18.58 10.56
N SER A 34 8.16 -18.25 10.19
CA SER A 34 7.23 -19.18 9.55
C SER A 34 6.78 -18.65 8.18
N VAL A 35 6.34 -19.58 7.32
CA VAL A 35 6.02 -19.29 5.92
C VAL A 35 4.85 -18.32 5.79
N TYR A 36 3.85 -18.42 6.69
CA TYR A 36 2.64 -17.62 6.61
C TYR A 36 2.86 -16.12 6.87
N PRO A 37 3.51 -15.69 7.98
CA PRO A 37 3.88 -14.30 8.18
C PRO A 37 4.79 -13.77 7.07
N MET A 38 5.70 -14.59 6.54
CA MET A 38 6.60 -14.17 5.47
C MET A 38 5.83 -13.84 4.19
N ILE A 39 4.92 -14.72 3.75
CA ILE A 39 4.05 -14.47 2.58
C ILE A 39 3.17 -13.24 2.81
N SER A 40 2.61 -13.08 4.00
CA SER A 40 1.81 -11.90 4.37
C SER A 40 2.60 -10.61 4.19
N VAL A 41 3.86 -10.56 4.64
CA VAL A 41 4.72 -9.37 4.48
C VAL A 41 4.98 -9.08 3.01
N VAL A 42 5.25 -10.09 2.18
CA VAL A 42 5.48 -9.91 0.74
C VAL A 42 4.25 -9.32 0.05
N ILE A 43 3.07 -9.89 0.28
CA ILE A 43 1.82 -9.43 -0.33
C ILE A 43 1.53 -7.98 0.05
N VAL A 44 1.67 -7.64 1.33
CA VAL A 44 1.40 -6.28 1.82
C VAL A 44 2.41 -5.29 1.25
N THR A 45 3.68 -5.68 1.16
CA THR A 45 4.73 -4.83 0.59
C THR A 45 4.45 -4.51 -0.87
N VAL A 46 4.07 -5.51 -1.67
CA VAL A 46 3.68 -5.32 -3.07
C VAL A 46 2.45 -4.42 -3.18
N ALA A 47 1.44 -4.61 -2.33
CA ALA A 47 0.25 -3.77 -2.30
C ALA A 47 0.58 -2.30 -2.01
N VAL A 48 1.45 -2.02 -1.04
CA VAL A 48 1.89 -0.67 -0.71
C VAL A 48 2.61 -0.01 -1.88
N ILE A 49 3.51 -0.72 -2.56
CA ILE A 49 4.22 -0.21 -3.74
C ILE A 49 3.22 0.19 -4.84
N PHE A 50 2.26 -0.68 -5.14
CA PHE A 50 1.24 -0.38 -6.14
C PHE A 50 0.37 0.82 -5.75
N SER A 51 -0.04 0.91 -4.49
CA SER A 51 -0.83 2.05 -4.01
C SER A 51 -0.06 3.37 -4.11
N ILE A 52 1.23 3.39 -3.77
CA ILE A 52 2.11 4.57 -3.96
C ILE A 52 2.18 4.96 -5.43
N TYR A 53 2.48 4.01 -6.31
CA TYR A 53 2.57 4.27 -7.76
C TYR A 53 1.26 4.83 -8.32
N ASN A 54 0.14 4.24 -7.94
CA ASN A 54 -1.20 4.65 -8.39
C ASN A 54 -1.59 6.04 -7.88
N LEU A 55 -1.19 6.41 -6.67
CA LEU A 55 -1.42 7.75 -6.11
C LEU A 55 -0.51 8.78 -6.74
N TYR A 56 0.77 8.45 -6.97
CA TYR A 56 1.70 9.31 -7.67
C TYR A 56 1.21 9.65 -9.07
N LEU A 57 0.80 8.64 -9.85
CA LEU A 57 0.24 8.85 -11.19
C LEU A 57 -1.03 9.71 -11.16
N LEU A 58 -1.86 9.58 -10.13
CA LEU A 58 -3.04 10.43 -9.94
C LEU A 58 -2.63 11.89 -9.68
N ALA A 59 -1.64 12.11 -8.81
CA ALA A 59 -1.15 13.43 -8.46
C ALA A 59 -0.58 14.14 -9.70
N VAL A 60 0.26 13.45 -10.48
CA VAL A 60 0.83 13.98 -11.73
C VAL A 60 -0.26 14.35 -12.74
N ARG A 61 -1.26 13.47 -12.96
CA ARG A 61 -2.38 13.75 -13.87
C ARG A 61 -3.22 14.95 -13.41
N ARG A 62 -3.46 15.08 -12.11
CA ARG A 62 -4.16 16.25 -11.54
C ARG A 62 -3.37 17.53 -11.75
N GLN A 63 -2.06 17.49 -11.53
CA GLN A 63 -1.18 18.64 -11.73
C GLN A 63 -1.15 19.10 -13.20
N GLN A 64 -1.04 18.17 -14.15
CA GLN A 64 -1.10 18.47 -15.58
C GLN A 64 -2.44 19.09 -16.02
N ASN A 65 -3.56 18.60 -15.49
CA ASN A 65 -4.88 19.16 -15.79
C ASN A 65 -5.06 20.58 -15.24
N ASN A 66 -4.45 20.89 -14.08
CA ASN A 66 -4.53 22.21 -13.48
C ASN A 66 -3.56 23.23 -14.13
N MET A 67 -2.47 22.78 -14.76
CA MET A 67 -1.54 23.65 -15.52
C MET A 67 -2.03 24.00 -16.93
N LYS A 68 -2.96 23.24 -17.51
CA LYS A 68 -3.56 23.51 -18.83
C LYS A 68 -4.82 24.39 -18.77
N LYS A 69 -5.20 24.84 -17.58
CA LYS A 69 -6.30 25.79 -17.34
C LYS A 69 -5.74 27.17 -17.06
#